data_AF-A0A336MRU9-F1
#
_entry.id   AF-A0A336MRU9-F1
#
_cell.length_a   1.000
_cell.length_b   1.000
_cell.length_c   1.000
_cell.angle_alpha   90.00
_cell.angle_beta   90.00
_cell.angle_gamma   90.00
#
_symmetry.space_group_name_H-M   'P 1'
#
loop_
_entity.id
_entity.type
_entity.pdbx_description
1 polymer ?
#
loop_
_entity_poly.entity_id
_entity_poly.type
_entity_poly.pdbx_seq_one_letter_code
_entity_poly.pdbx_strand_id
1 'polypeptide(L)'
;MKTQTIKQKMKKVRYFPSWMKKGHDENQSNAANIQFESSYTKYKSKFAYNKQEEISPEEQRRRINQNLRDLNYLSYENKIYYLSEYDEIRNAAQEILDWLNNIKEDGQIPVGFDMEWPFSYQTGPYKTALIQFSFSLDVCYLFQVWKLDTLPKSLVELIHHEKLLLHGICIKNDIRKLGRDFPNVGSVDKLVANCCDLGLYANKVLGINERWSMNKLVVEFLETGINKDKAVRASQWDKMLSEEQKIYAAIDVYASQLIFRKIKEKEEKRKTEAQINHLLTELEIDFKKEHQEEKDNEIINELRAEYENLKRLLESN
;
A
#
# COMPACT_ATOMS: atom_id res chain seq x y z
N MET A 1 31.44 27.50 -38.34
CA MET A 1 30.99 27.76 -36.95
C MET A 1 29.45 27.87 -36.83
N LYS A 2 28.67 26.93 -37.41
CA LYS A 2 27.19 26.91 -37.27
C LYS A 2 26.61 25.48 -37.24
N THR A 3 27.29 24.56 -36.57
CA THR A 3 26.82 23.16 -36.41
C THR A 3 27.14 22.57 -35.03
N GLN A 4 27.42 23.44 -34.05
CA GLN A 4 27.74 23.04 -32.67
C GLN A 4 26.73 23.57 -31.63
N THR A 5 25.57 24.08 -32.06
CA THR A 5 24.62 24.78 -31.16
C THR A 5 23.18 24.29 -31.29
N ILE A 6 22.98 22.99 -31.51
CA ILE A 6 21.66 22.33 -31.37
C ILE A 6 21.71 21.15 -30.38
N LYS A 7 22.89 20.60 -30.06
CA LYS A 7 23.06 19.54 -29.05
C LYS A 7 23.11 20.04 -27.59
N GLN A 8 22.86 21.32 -27.31
CA GLN A 8 23.02 21.91 -25.96
C GLN A 8 21.76 22.55 -25.35
N LYS A 9 20.55 22.32 -25.90
CA LYS A 9 19.30 22.84 -25.32
C LYS A 9 18.13 21.86 -25.26
N MET A 10 18.41 20.57 -25.00
CA MET A 10 17.41 19.71 -24.34
C MET A 10 17.79 19.62 -22.86
N LYS A 11 17.15 20.44 -22.02
CA LYS A 11 17.10 20.12 -20.58
C LYS A 11 16.42 18.75 -20.50
N LYS A 12 17.19 17.68 -20.29
CA LYS A 12 16.64 16.37 -19.92
C LYS A 12 15.77 16.62 -18.68
N VAL A 13 14.45 16.61 -18.84
CA VAL A 13 13.54 16.49 -17.72
C VAL A 13 13.89 15.13 -17.11
N ARG A 14 14.58 15.15 -15.97
CA ARG A 14 14.96 13.93 -15.25
C ARG A 14 13.77 13.54 -14.39
N TYR A 15 13.27 12.31 -14.54
CA TYR A 15 12.12 11.82 -13.81
C TYR A 15 12.50 11.22 -12.45
N PHE A 16 13.72 11.47 -11.96
CA PHE A 16 14.18 10.93 -10.67
C PHE A 16 13.73 11.76 -9.45
N PRO A 17 13.08 11.12 -8.47
CA PRO A 17 12.99 11.62 -7.11
C PRO A 17 14.37 11.67 -6.43
N SER A 18 14.56 12.52 -5.43
CA SER A 18 15.84 12.62 -4.69
C SER A 18 16.20 11.34 -3.92
N TRP A 19 15.22 10.60 -3.42
CA TRP A 19 15.43 9.36 -2.65
C TRP A 19 16.04 8.23 -3.49
N MET A 20 15.71 8.17 -4.79
CA MET A 20 16.23 7.19 -5.75
C MET A 20 17.73 7.37 -6.07
N LYS A 21 18.36 8.45 -5.57
CA LYS A 21 19.80 8.74 -5.69
C LYS A 21 20.60 8.32 -4.46
N LYS A 22 19.94 8.10 -3.32
CA LYS A 22 20.57 7.57 -2.13
C LYS A 22 20.40 6.05 -2.21
N GLY A 23 21.51 5.31 -2.14
CA GLY A 23 21.43 3.87 -1.87
C GLY A 23 20.56 3.65 -0.64
N HIS A 24 19.83 2.53 -0.63
CA HIS A 24 18.76 2.20 0.32
C HIS A 24 19.14 2.51 1.78
N ASP A 25 18.87 3.74 2.21
CA ASP A 25 18.99 4.21 3.59
C ASP A 25 17.65 4.88 3.94
N GLU A 26 16.64 4.04 4.18
CA GLU A 26 15.42 4.42 4.89
C GLU A 26 15.26 3.54 6.12
N ASN A 27 16.29 3.55 6.97
CA ASN A 27 16.12 3.59 8.42
C ASN A 27 16.15 5.07 8.87
N GLN A 28 15.39 5.92 8.19
CA GLN A 28 15.08 7.25 8.70
C GLN A 28 13.60 7.27 9.06
N SER A 29 13.39 7.00 10.34
CA SER A 29 12.35 7.59 11.17
C SER A 29 12.22 9.09 10.90
N ASN A 30 11.56 9.45 9.81
CA ASN A 30 10.74 10.65 9.78
C ASN A 30 9.31 10.15 9.94
N ALA A 31 8.99 9.81 11.19
CA ALA A 31 7.64 10.03 11.67
C ALA A 31 7.37 11.52 11.39
N ALA A 32 6.66 11.80 10.28
CA ALA A 32 5.95 13.05 10.19
C ALA A 32 5.13 13.11 11.48
N ASN A 33 5.41 14.09 12.33
CA ASN A 33 4.61 14.42 13.48
C ASN A 33 3.22 14.79 12.95
N ILE A 34 2.37 13.78 12.74
CA ILE A 34 0.94 13.98 12.58
C ILE A 34 0.44 14.17 14.00
N GLN A 35 0.34 15.43 14.42
CA GLN A 35 -0.38 15.77 15.65
C GLN A 35 -1.85 15.37 15.47
N PHE A 36 -2.21 14.19 15.99
CA PHE A 36 -3.61 13.82 16.20
C PHE A 36 -4.06 14.44 17.53
N GLU A 37 -4.88 15.49 17.46
CA GLU A 37 -5.59 16.01 18.63
C GLU A 37 -6.55 14.96 19.20
N SER A 38 -6.58 14.90 20.53
CA SER A 38 -6.98 13.80 21.41
C SER A 38 -8.48 13.46 21.47
N SER A 39 -9.19 13.53 20.35
CA SER A 39 -10.62 13.18 20.26
C SER A 39 -10.90 11.66 20.41
N TYR A 40 -9.86 10.82 20.37
CA TYR A 40 -9.98 9.35 20.31
C TYR A 40 -10.41 8.66 21.61
N THR A 41 -10.17 9.23 22.80
CA THR A 41 -10.60 8.61 24.07
C THR A 41 -12.13 8.50 24.17
N LYS A 42 -12.87 9.32 23.39
CA LYS A 42 -14.33 9.26 23.26
C LYS A 42 -14.81 8.25 22.21
N TYR A 43 -13.93 7.74 21.35
CA TYR A 43 -14.25 6.86 20.22
C TYR A 43 -14.09 5.37 20.55
N LYS A 44 -13.07 5.00 21.35
CA LYS A 44 -12.93 3.61 21.86
C LYS A 44 -14.14 3.15 22.68
N SER A 45 -14.83 4.05 23.39
CA SER A 45 -16.06 3.71 24.13
C SER A 45 -17.28 3.46 23.23
N LYS A 46 -17.25 3.92 21.96
CA LYS A 46 -18.36 3.75 21.00
C LYS A 46 -18.22 2.50 20.12
N PHE A 47 -17.01 1.96 20.01
CA PHE A 47 -16.71 0.66 19.39
C PHE A 47 -16.50 -0.47 20.40
N ALA A 48 -16.61 -0.16 21.71
CA ALA A 48 -16.72 -1.19 22.73
C ALA A 48 -17.91 -2.08 22.37
N TYR A 49 -17.60 -3.32 22.02
CA TYR A 49 -18.54 -4.36 21.67
C TYR A 49 -19.42 -4.65 22.90
N ASN A 50 -20.50 -3.88 23.07
CA ASN A 50 -21.55 -4.25 24.00
C ASN A 50 -22.27 -5.45 23.39
N LYS A 51 -22.14 -6.59 24.07
CA LYS A 51 -22.74 -7.88 23.71
C LYS A 51 -24.27 -7.90 23.88
N GLN A 52 -24.94 -6.76 23.76
CA GLN A 52 -26.37 -6.59 23.96
C GLN A 52 -26.89 -5.54 22.99
N GLU A 53 -27.19 -5.99 21.77
CA GLU A 53 -28.31 -5.62 20.89
C GLU A 53 -27.97 -6.11 19.48
N GLU A 54 -28.76 -7.03 18.93
CA GLU A 54 -28.65 -7.48 17.54
C GLU A 54 -29.09 -6.33 16.60
N ILE A 55 -28.16 -5.42 16.32
CA ILE A 55 -28.36 -4.38 15.31
C ILE A 55 -28.32 -5.06 13.94
N SER A 56 -29.31 -4.77 13.08
CA SER A 56 -29.36 -5.37 11.74
C SER A 56 -28.10 -5.02 10.93
N PRO A 57 -27.62 -5.92 10.05
CA PRO A 57 -26.45 -5.66 9.20
C PRO A 57 -26.59 -4.39 8.34
N GLU A 58 -27.82 -3.98 8.00
CA GLU A 58 -28.09 -2.74 7.27
C GLU A 58 -27.89 -1.49 8.11
N GLU A 59 -28.29 -1.53 9.38
CA GLU A 59 -28.12 -0.41 10.29
C GLU A 59 -26.66 -0.26 10.74
N GLN A 60 -25.94 -1.38 10.87
CA GLN A 60 -24.49 -1.38 11.05
C GLN A 60 -23.78 -0.72 9.85
N ARG A 61 -24.18 -1.05 8.62
CA ARG A 61 -23.67 -0.41 7.39
C ARG A 61 -24.00 1.08 7.33
N ARG A 62 -25.21 1.50 7.74
CA ARG A 62 -25.59 2.92 7.79
C ARG A 62 -24.71 3.71 8.77
N ARG A 63 -24.47 3.19 9.97
CA ARG A 63 -23.62 3.85 10.98
C ARG A 63 -22.17 3.97 10.51
N ILE A 64 -21.62 2.92 9.89
CA ILE A 64 -20.28 2.97 9.26
C ILE A 64 -20.24 4.04 8.16
N ASN A 65 -21.24 4.07 7.27
CA ASN A 65 -21.31 5.05 6.18
C ASN A 65 -21.50 6.49 6.67
N GLN A 66 -22.17 6.70 7.80
CA GLN A 66 -22.36 8.01 8.40
C GLN A 66 -21.06 8.50 9.07
N ASN A 67 -20.40 7.66 9.87
CA ASN A 67 -19.12 8.00 10.50
C ASN A 67 -18.00 8.24 9.47
N LEU A 68 -18.05 7.56 8.32
CA LEU A 68 -17.13 7.78 7.19
C LEU A 68 -17.22 9.18 6.57
N ARG A 69 -18.37 9.87 6.68
CA ARG A 69 -18.55 11.23 6.16
C ARG A 69 -17.91 12.29 7.06
N ASP A 70 -17.68 11.95 8.32
CA ASP A 70 -17.12 12.85 9.34
C ASP A 70 -15.58 12.74 9.45
N LEU A 71 -14.94 11.86 8.67
CA LEU A 71 -13.48 11.71 8.62
C LEU A 71 -12.86 12.72 7.64
N ASN A 72 -11.73 13.30 8.01
CA ASN A 72 -10.83 13.91 7.03
C ASN A 72 -10.47 12.84 6.00
N TYR A 73 -10.61 13.14 4.71
CA TYR A 73 -10.24 12.22 3.63
C TYR A 73 -8.73 12.23 3.40
N LEU A 74 -8.19 11.08 3.03
CA LEU A 74 -6.82 10.95 2.57
C LEU A 74 -6.58 11.91 1.39
N SER A 75 -5.55 12.74 1.51
CA SER A 75 -5.07 13.63 0.45
C SER A 75 -3.71 13.16 -0.05
N TYR A 76 -3.34 13.60 -1.26
CA TYR A 76 -2.02 13.39 -1.83
C TYR A 76 -1.49 14.73 -2.34
N GLU A 77 -0.47 15.25 -1.67
CA GLU A 77 0.15 16.55 -1.98
C GLU A 77 1.57 16.38 -2.56
N ASN A 78 1.99 15.13 -2.70
CA ASN A 78 3.31 14.74 -3.16
C ASN A 78 3.37 14.69 -4.69
N LYS A 79 4.51 14.29 -5.23
CA LYS A 79 4.81 14.49 -6.65
C LYS A 79 4.12 13.45 -7.55
N ILE A 80 3.37 13.94 -8.53
CA ILE A 80 2.77 13.10 -9.58
C ILE A 80 3.54 13.29 -10.89
N TYR A 81 4.07 12.19 -11.44
CA TYR A 81 4.62 12.13 -12.79
C TYR A 81 3.57 11.57 -13.75
N TYR A 82 2.84 12.47 -14.40
CA TYR A 82 1.89 12.13 -15.45
C TYR A 82 2.58 12.12 -16.82
N LEU A 83 2.62 10.94 -17.47
CA LEU A 83 3.30 10.72 -18.75
C LEU A 83 2.29 10.14 -19.74
N SER A 84 2.07 10.82 -20.87
CA SER A 84 1.07 10.41 -21.87
C SER A 84 1.66 10.05 -23.23
N GLU A 85 2.93 10.39 -23.46
CA GLU A 85 3.60 10.07 -24.73
C GLU A 85 4.45 8.80 -24.60
N TYR A 86 4.51 8.01 -25.68
CA TYR A 86 5.20 6.72 -25.69
C TYR A 86 6.66 6.82 -25.25
N ASP A 87 7.40 7.82 -25.77
CA ASP A 87 8.80 8.04 -25.45
C ASP A 87 9.01 8.45 -23.99
N GLU A 88 8.10 9.24 -23.40
CA GLU A 88 8.17 9.63 -21.99
C GLU A 88 7.99 8.41 -21.08
N ILE A 89 6.95 7.60 -21.35
CA ILE A 89 6.69 6.36 -20.60
C ILE A 89 7.86 5.39 -20.75
N ARG A 90 8.36 5.19 -21.97
CA ARG A 90 9.52 4.32 -22.23
C ARG A 90 10.74 4.76 -21.42
N ASN A 91 11.07 6.05 -21.47
CA ASN A 91 12.25 6.58 -20.81
C ASN A 91 12.13 6.52 -19.28
N ALA A 92 10.98 6.88 -18.72
CA ALA A 92 10.75 6.77 -17.27
C ALA A 92 10.81 5.32 -16.79
N ALA A 93 10.18 4.39 -17.53
CA ALA A 93 10.26 2.96 -17.21
C ALA A 93 11.70 2.42 -17.29
N GLN A 94 12.49 2.87 -18.28
CA GLN A 94 13.91 2.50 -18.38
C GLN A 94 14.72 3.06 -17.21
N GLU A 95 14.48 4.32 -16.81
CA GLU A 95 15.16 4.93 -15.66
C GLU A 95 14.89 4.17 -14.36
N ILE A 96 13.64 3.74 -14.14
CA ILE A 96 13.26 2.92 -12.98
C ILE A 96 13.88 1.52 -13.07
N LEU A 97 13.87 0.90 -14.25
CA LEU A 97 14.46 -0.42 -14.48
C LEU A 97 15.97 -0.41 -14.23
N ASP A 98 16.68 0.61 -14.72
CA ASP A 98 18.11 0.80 -14.45
C ASP A 98 18.37 0.97 -12.96
N TRP A 99 17.52 1.71 -12.24
CA TRP A 99 17.62 1.82 -10.78
C TRP A 99 17.43 0.46 -10.10
N LEU A 100 16.40 -0.31 -10.45
CA LEU A 100 16.14 -1.65 -9.90
C LEU A 100 17.30 -2.62 -10.10
N ASN A 101 17.90 -2.61 -11.30
CA ASN A 101 19.05 -3.45 -11.64
C ASN A 101 20.31 -3.09 -10.84
N ASN A 102 20.39 -1.88 -10.29
CA ASN A 102 21.54 -1.42 -9.50
C ASN A 102 21.38 -1.67 -7.99
N ILE A 103 20.21 -2.12 -7.52
CA ILE A 103 19.97 -2.47 -6.11
C ILE A 103 20.61 -3.82 -5.83
N LYS A 104 21.59 -3.83 -4.91
CA LYS A 104 22.38 -5.03 -4.60
C LYS A 104 21.76 -5.85 -3.48
N GLU A 105 20.92 -5.23 -2.67
CA GLU A 105 20.26 -5.82 -1.53
C GLU A 105 19.26 -6.87 -2.01
N ASP A 106 19.28 -8.03 -1.35
CA ASP A 106 18.30 -9.08 -1.58
C ASP A 106 16.92 -8.67 -1.05
N GLY A 107 15.88 -9.17 -1.71
CA GLY A 107 14.49 -8.90 -1.35
C GLY A 107 13.71 -8.16 -2.41
N GLN A 108 12.41 -8.08 -2.17
CA GLN A 108 11.48 -7.40 -3.05
C GLN A 108 11.11 -6.03 -2.48
N ILE A 109 10.87 -5.09 -3.39
CA ILE A 109 10.48 -3.71 -3.15
C ILE A 109 8.96 -3.65 -3.30
N PRO A 110 8.24 -3.31 -2.23
CA PRO A 110 6.79 -3.19 -2.29
C PRO A 110 6.40 -1.93 -3.08
N VAL A 111 5.60 -2.11 -4.13
CA VAL A 111 5.16 -1.03 -5.01
C VAL A 111 3.65 -1.05 -5.15
N GLY A 112 3.00 0.04 -4.78
CA GLY A 112 1.57 0.23 -4.96
C GLY A 112 1.25 0.27 -6.45
N PHE A 113 0.28 -0.54 -6.88
CA PHE A 113 -0.11 -0.68 -8.27
C PHE A 113 -1.62 -0.65 -8.40
N ASP A 114 -2.08 0.07 -9.42
CA ASP A 114 -3.48 0.07 -9.83
C ASP A 114 -3.56 0.27 -11.35
N MET A 115 -4.78 0.20 -11.90
CA MET A 115 -5.09 0.54 -13.29
C MET A 115 -6.47 1.17 -13.43
N GLU A 116 -6.65 2.03 -14.42
CA GLU A 116 -7.97 2.60 -14.74
C GLU A 116 -8.35 2.42 -16.21
N TRP A 117 -9.65 2.30 -16.46
CA TRP A 117 -10.24 2.11 -17.78
C TRP A 117 -11.65 2.71 -17.86
N PRO A 118 -12.08 3.17 -19.05
CA PRO A 118 -13.47 3.50 -19.28
C PRO A 118 -14.36 2.27 -19.05
N PHE A 119 -15.58 2.49 -18.57
CA PHE A 119 -16.54 1.42 -18.30
C PHE A 119 -17.91 1.73 -18.92
N SER A 120 -18.51 0.72 -19.55
CA SER A 120 -19.92 0.74 -19.98
C SER A 120 -20.69 -0.35 -19.24
N TYR A 121 -21.90 -0.03 -18.80
CA TYR A 121 -22.79 -1.03 -18.20
C TYR A 121 -23.31 -2.06 -19.22
N GLN A 122 -23.20 -1.78 -20.51
CA GLN A 122 -23.65 -2.66 -21.59
C GLN A 122 -22.53 -3.61 -22.06
N THR A 123 -21.31 -3.10 -22.26
CA THR A 123 -20.19 -3.85 -22.83
C THR A 123 -19.12 -4.22 -21.81
N GLY A 124 -19.20 -3.67 -20.60
CA GLY A 124 -18.23 -3.90 -19.53
C GLY A 124 -16.99 -3.01 -19.62
N PRO A 125 -15.84 -3.48 -19.11
CA PRO A 125 -14.61 -2.70 -19.08
C PRO A 125 -13.95 -2.61 -20.46
N TYR A 126 -13.59 -1.40 -20.88
CA TYR A 126 -12.77 -1.19 -22.07
C TYR A 126 -11.28 -1.45 -21.80
N LYS A 127 -10.43 -1.29 -22.81
CA LYS A 127 -8.97 -1.41 -22.69
C LYS A 127 -8.43 -0.50 -21.58
N THR A 128 -7.47 -1.00 -20.81
CA THR A 128 -6.71 -0.21 -19.82
C THR A 128 -6.22 1.09 -20.45
N ALA A 129 -6.50 2.20 -19.77
CA ALA A 129 -6.18 3.55 -20.23
C ALA A 129 -5.08 4.21 -19.38
N LEU A 130 -4.91 3.77 -18.13
CA LEU A 130 -3.94 4.30 -17.18
C LEU A 130 -3.35 3.15 -16.36
N ILE A 131 -2.05 3.23 -16.09
CA ILE A 131 -1.34 2.36 -15.16
C ILE A 131 -0.66 3.23 -14.12
N GLN A 132 -0.83 2.92 -12.85
CA GLN A 132 -0.28 3.68 -11.73
C GLN A 132 0.78 2.89 -10.99
N PHE A 133 1.85 3.56 -10.57
CA PHE A 133 2.86 3.02 -9.66
C PHE A 133 3.16 4.00 -8.53
N SER A 134 3.21 3.50 -7.30
CA SER A 134 3.75 4.20 -6.14
C SER A 134 4.93 3.41 -5.59
N PHE A 135 6.15 3.83 -5.95
CA PHE A 135 7.39 3.21 -5.46
C PHE A 135 7.77 3.71 -4.06
N SER A 136 7.30 4.91 -3.70
CA SER A 136 7.45 5.50 -2.37
C SER A 136 6.22 6.35 -2.03
N LEU A 137 6.14 6.83 -0.80
CA LEU A 137 5.06 7.73 -0.36
C LEU A 137 5.12 9.12 -1.03
N ASP A 138 6.29 9.49 -1.56
CA ASP A 138 6.53 10.83 -2.09
C ASP A 138 6.28 10.96 -3.59
N VAL A 139 6.15 9.84 -4.29
CA VAL A 139 6.09 9.86 -5.76
C VAL A 139 5.16 8.80 -6.33
N CYS A 140 4.24 9.26 -7.18
CA CYS A 140 3.39 8.42 -8.01
C CYS A 140 3.68 8.65 -9.50
N TYR A 141 3.73 7.57 -10.26
CA TYR A 141 3.78 7.58 -11.71
C TYR A 141 2.43 7.21 -12.29
N LEU A 142 1.96 8.03 -13.22
CA LEU A 142 0.71 7.83 -13.95
C LEU A 142 1.05 7.68 -15.44
N PHE A 143 1.12 6.44 -15.91
CA PHE A 143 1.42 6.13 -17.31
C PHE A 143 0.12 6.03 -18.10
N GLN A 144 -0.15 7.03 -18.93
CA GLN A 144 -1.35 7.05 -19.76
C GLN A 144 -1.13 6.22 -21.03
N VAL A 145 -1.84 5.09 -21.12
CA VAL A 145 -1.59 4.06 -22.15
C VAL A 145 -2.75 3.87 -23.14
N TRP A 146 -3.82 4.67 -23.04
CA TRP A 146 -5.04 4.48 -23.85
C TRP A 146 -4.80 4.48 -25.36
N LYS A 147 -3.90 5.33 -25.87
CA LYS A 147 -3.53 5.40 -27.29
C LYS A 147 -2.55 4.30 -27.73
N LEU A 148 -1.99 3.53 -26.80
CA LEU A 148 -0.96 2.55 -27.12
C LEU A 148 -1.61 1.22 -27.50
N ASP A 149 -1.17 0.64 -28.61
CA ASP A 149 -1.53 -0.73 -28.97
C ASP A 149 -0.62 -1.76 -28.29
N THR A 150 0.62 -1.35 -27.99
CA THR A 150 1.61 -2.13 -27.26
C THR A 150 2.31 -1.28 -26.22
N LEU A 151 2.59 -1.85 -25.05
CA LEU A 151 3.39 -1.16 -24.04
C LEU A 151 4.86 -1.07 -24.46
N PRO A 152 5.58 0.02 -24.10
CA PRO A 152 7.02 0.08 -24.29
C PRO A 152 7.73 -1.12 -23.67
N LYS A 153 8.76 -1.64 -24.35
CA LYS A 153 9.53 -2.81 -23.89
C LYS A 153 10.07 -2.63 -22.46
N SER A 154 10.60 -1.45 -22.14
CA SER A 154 11.10 -1.12 -20.80
C SER A 154 10.01 -1.16 -19.73
N LEU A 155 8.76 -0.80 -20.06
CA LEU A 155 7.63 -0.92 -19.13
C LEU A 155 7.22 -2.38 -18.92
N VAL A 156 7.24 -3.19 -19.99
CA VAL A 156 6.98 -4.64 -19.88
C VAL A 156 8.03 -5.30 -18.98
N GLU A 157 9.31 -5.00 -19.19
CA GLU A 157 10.42 -5.51 -18.38
C GLU A 157 10.33 -5.04 -16.92
N LEU A 158 10.00 -3.77 -16.69
CA LEU A 158 9.76 -3.23 -15.35
C LEU A 158 8.67 -4.00 -14.61
N ILE A 159 7.53 -4.23 -15.24
CA ILE A 159 6.39 -4.96 -14.65
C ILE A 159 6.74 -6.42 -14.32
N HIS A 160 7.64 -7.02 -15.09
CA HIS A 160 8.12 -8.40 -14.86
C HIS A 160 9.32 -8.48 -13.91
N HIS A 161 9.83 -7.35 -13.43
CA HIS A 161 11.08 -7.33 -12.69
C HIS A 161 10.93 -8.05 -11.34
N GLU A 162 11.81 -9.00 -11.05
CA GLU A 162 11.70 -9.92 -9.90
C GLU A 162 11.79 -9.21 -8.53
N LYS A 163 12.50 -8.09 -8.46
CA LYS A 163 12.54 -7.25 -7.26
C LYS A 163 11.22 -6.51 -7.00
N LEU A 164 10.25 -6.47 -7.91
CA LEU A 164 8.97 -5.83 -7.61
C LEU A 164 8.02 -6.79 -6.90
N LEU A 165 7.53 -6.32 -5.75
CA LEU A 165 6.36 -6.88 -5.08
C LEU A 165 5.19 -5.92 -5.33
N LEU A 166 4.49 -6.10 -6.45
CA LEU A 166 3.32 -5.29 -6.74
C LEU A 166 2.21 -5.62 -5.74
N HIS A 167 1.62 -4.59 -5.16
CA HIS A 167 0.53 -4.73 -4.20
C HIS A 167 -0.60 -3.75 -4.46
N GLY A 168 -1.81 -4.19 -4.08
CA GLY A 168 -3.06 -3.49 -4.34
C GLY A 168 -4.23 -4.39 -3.94
N ILE A 169 -5.45 -3.95 -4.22
CA ILE A 169 -6.67 -4.68 -3.84
C ILE A 169 -7.23 -5.39 -5.05
N CYS A 170 -7.43 -6.70 -4.97
CA CYS A 170 -7.82 -7.51 -6.11
C CYS A 170 -6.81 -7.45 -7.28
N ILE A 171 -5.56 -7.04 -7.01
CA ILE A 171 -4.50 -6.76 -7.99
C ILE A 171 -4.27 -7.88 -9.00
N LYS A 172 -4.49 -9.14 -8.59
CA LYS A 172 -4.36 -10.29 -9.49
C LYS A 172 -5.34 -10.24 -10.67
N ASN A 173 -6.49 -9.58 -10.53
CA ASN A 173 -7.43 -9.36 -11.62
C ASN A 173 -6.94 -8.28 -12.57
N ASP A 174 -6.32 -7.23 -12.03
CA ASP A 174 -5.74 -6.13 -12.77
C ASP A 174 -4.59 -6.62 -13.63
N ILE A 175 -3.66 -7.39 -13.07
CA ILE A 175 -2.54 -7.99 -13.82
C ILE A 175 -3.05 -8.94 -14.94
N ARG A 176 -4.09 -9.73 -14.67
CA ARG A 176 -4.71 -10.55 -15.72
C ARG A 176 -5.37 -9.72 -16.81
N LYS A 177 -5.99 -8.59 -16.45
CA LYS A 177 -6.56 -7.66 -17.43
C LYS A 177 -5.46 -7.02 -18.27
N LEU A 178 -4.38 -6.59 -17.64
CA LEU A 178 -3.22 -6.01 -18.32
C LEU A 178 -2.68 -6.94 -19.41
N GLY A 179 -2.51 -8.23 -19.10
CA GLY A 179 -2.04 -9.22 -20.08
C GLY A 179 -3.01 -9.48 -21.24
N ARG A 180 -4.33 -9.33 -21.01
CA ARG A 180 -5.34 -9.42 -22.09
C ARG A 180 -5.34 -8.17 -22.97
N ASP A 181 -5.24 -7.00 -22.34
CA ASP A 181 -5.36 -5.70 -23.00
C ASP A 181 -4.09 -5.35 -23.79
N PHE A 182 -2.93 -5.84 -23.36
CA PHE A 182 -1.63 -5.67 -24.01
C PHE A 182 -0.94 -7.03 -24.20
N PRO A 183 -1.19 -7.74 -25.31
CA PRO A 183 -0.66 -9.09 -25.52
C PRO A 183 0.88 -9.17 -25.48
N ASN A 184 1.58 -8.06 -25.74
CA ASN A 184 3.04 -7.99 -25.65
C ASN A 184 3.59 -8.04 -24.21
N VAL A 185 2.72 -7.97 -23.20
CA VAL A 185 3.06 -8.27 -21.79
C VAL A 185 3.38 -9.76 -21.64
N GLY A 186 2.82 -10.65 -22.47
CA GLY A 186 3.09 -12.07 -22.41
C GLY A 186 2.38 -12.78 -21.25
N SER A 187 2.93 -13.92 -20.81
CA SER A 187 2.34 -14.69 -19.70
C SER A 187 2.48 -13.91 -18.39
N VAL A 188 1.35 -13.71 -17.73
CA VAL A 188 1.26 -13.01 -16.44
C VAL A 188 1.21 -13.95 -15.24
N ASP A 189 1.35 -15.27 -15.42
CA ASP A 189 1.15 -16.25 -14.35
C ASP A 189 2.16 -16.06 -13.20
N LYS A 190 3.43 -15.85 -13.55
CA LYS A 190 4.48 -15.53 -12.59
C LYS A 190 4.23 -14.19 -11.87
N LEU A 191 3.69 -13.21 -12.59
CA LEU A 191 3.42 -11.89 -12.04
C LEU A 191 2.29 -11.97 -11.03
N VAL A 192 1.21 -12.66 -11.38
CA VAL A 192 0.07 -12.92 -10.50
C VAL A 192 0.50 -13.68 -9.25
N ALA A 193 1.43 -14.63 -9.37
CA ALA A 193 1.98 -15.37 -8.24
C ALA A 193 2.80 -14.46 -7.29
N ASN A 194 3.53 -13.49 -7.86
CA ASN A 194 4.35 -12.54 -7.12
C ASN A 194 3.58 -11.30 -6.61
N CYS A 195 2.29 -11.14 -6.92
CA CYS A 195 1.49 -10.03 -6.41
C CYS A 195 1.04 -10.25 -4.95
N CYS A 196 1.08 -9.18 -4.16
CA CYS A 196 0.50 -9.13 -2.83
C CYS A 196 -0.90 -8.49 -2.87
N ASP A 197 -1.94 -9.30 -2.70
CA ASP A 197 -3.30 -8.78 -2.51
C ASP A 197 -3.47 -8.28 -1.08
N LEU A 198 -3.73 -6.99 -0.90
CA LEU A 198 -3.81 -6.35 0.42
C LEU A 198 -4.96 -6.88 1.27
N GLY A 199 -6.09 -7.27 0.65
CA GLY A 199 -7.21 -7.85 1.38
C GLY A 199 -6.86 -9.23 1.94
N LEU A 200 -6.22 -10.08 1.12
CA LEU A 200 -5.73 -11.38 1.58
C LEU A 200 -4.62 -11.25 2.62
N TYR A 201 -3.71 -10.29 2.42
CA TYR A 201 -2.62 -10.03 3.36
C TYR A 201 -3.15 -9.54 4.71
N ALA A 202 -4.12 -8.61 4.72
CA ALA A 202 -4.80 -8.15 5.92
C ALA A 202 -5.49 -9.32 6.66
N ASN A 203 -6.24 -10.17 5.95
CA ASN A 203 -6.88 -11.34 6.55
C ASN A 203 -5.87 -12.27 7.23
N LYS A 204 -4.75 -12.58 6.55
CA LYS A 204 -3.67 -13.39 7.11
C LYS A 204 -3.11 -12.75 8.39
N VAL A 205 -2.78 -11.46 8.34
CA VAL A 205 -2.13 -10.75 9.46
C VAL A 205 -3.08 -10.51 10.61
N LEU A 206 -4.38 -10.31 10.39
CA LEU A 206 -5.38 -10.12 11.44
C LEU A 206 -5.91 -11.46 11.98
N GLY A 207 -5.78 -12.55 11.23
CA GLY A 207 -6.37 -13.84 11.58
C GLY A 207 -7.90 -13.85 11.43
N ILE A 208 -8.42 -13.11 10.45
CA ILE A 208 -9.86 -13.02 10.18
C ILE A 208 -10.15 -13.36 8.71
N ASN A 209 -11.44 -13.46 8.36
CA ASN A 209 -11.88 -13.70 7.00
C ASN A 209 -12.92 -12.65 6.59
N GLU A 210 -12.46 -11.49 6.17
CA GLU A 210 -13.29 -10.36 5.76
C GLU A 210 -13.21 -10.12 4.24
N ARG A 211 -14.30 -9.62 3.65
CA ARG A 211 -14.29 -9.11 2.27
C ARG A 211 -13.89 -7.65 2.27
N TRP A 212 -12.61 -7.41 2.06
CA TRP A 212 -12.01 -6.08 2.02
C TRP A 212 -12.38 -5.29 0.77
N SER A 213 -12.39 -3.98 0.94
CA SER A 213 -12.41 -2.96 -0.12
C SER A 213 -11.41 -1.88 0.27
N MET A 214 -10.99 -1.03 -0.67
CA MET A 214 -10.04 0.06 -0.38
C MET A 214 -10.42 0.84 0.86
N ASN A 215 -11.65 1.32 0.90
CA ASN A 215 -12.16 2.07 2.03
C ASN A 215 -12.22 1.30 3.35
N LYS A 216 -12.49 0.00 3.33
CA LYS A 216 -12.46 -0.79 4.57
C LYS A 216 -11.03 -0.87 5.09
N LEU A 217 -10.06 -1.08 4.21
CA LEU A 217 -8.64 -1.13 4.57
C LEU A 217 -8.12 0.23 5.02
N VAL A 218 -8.49 1.32 4.33
CA VAL A 218 -8.14 2.69 4.73
C VAL A 218 -8.69 3.00 6.12
N VAL A 219 -9.95 2.68 6.40
CA VAL A 219 -10.52 2.88 7.76
C VAL A 219 -9.78 2.03 8.79
N GLU A 220 -9.57 0.75 8.50
CA GLU A 220 -8.96 -0.19 9.44
C GLU A 220 -7.49 0.14 9.78
N PHE A 221 -6.70 0.53 8.77
CA PHE A 221 -5.25 0.67 8.92
C PHE A 221 -4.76 2.11 8.98
N LEU A 222 -5.54 3.06 8.46
CA LEU A 222 -5.15 4.47 8.37
C LEU A 222 -6.07 5.41 9.16
N GLU A 223 -7.16 4.88 9.73
CA GLU A 223 -8.11 5.63 10.58
C GLU A 223 -8.66 6.90 9.90
N THR A 224 -8.78 6.87 8.57
CA THR A 224 -9.23 7.99 7.71
C THR A 224 -10.24 7.49 6.67
N GLY A 225 -10.82 8.42 5.91
CA GLY A 225 -11.66 8.10 4.75
C GLY A 225 -10.86 8.15 3.45
N ILE A 226 -11.38 7.53 2.38
CA ILE A 226 -10.89 7.73 1.02
C ILE A 226 -12.03 8.30 0.17
N ASN A 227 -11.74 9.32 -0.64
CA ASN A 227 -12.76 9.93 -1.49
C ASN A 227 -13.19 8.92 -2.57
N LYS A 228 -14.48 8.63 -2.65
CA LYS A 228 -15.08 7.72 -3.64
C LYS A 228 -15.98 8.44 -4.62
N ASP A 229 -15.62 9.66 -5.02
CA ASP A 229 -16.42 10.40 -5.97
C ASP A 229 -16.64 9.56 -7.23
N LYS A 230 -17.89 9.11 -7.41
CA LYS A 230 -18.29 8.27 -8.53
C LYS A 230 -18.13 9.01 -9.84
N ALA A 231 -18.24 10.33 -9.85
CA ALA A 231 -18.07 11.14 -11.04
C ALA A 231 -16.63 11.05 -11.57
N VAL A 232 -15.63 10.99 -10.69
CA VAL A 232 -14.21 10.82 -11.07
C VAL A 232 -13.91 9.36 -11.34
N ARG A 233 -14.27 8.46 -10.42
CA ARG A 233 -13.95 7.02 -10.53
C ARG A 233 -14.54 6.38 -11.79
N ALA A 234 -15.78 6.70 -12.15
CA ALA A 234 -16.44 6.20 -13.34
C ALA A 234 -16.37 7.17 -14.54
N SER A 235 -15.38 8.07 -14.54
CA SER A 235 -15.17 9.01 -15.63
C SER A 235 -14.54 8.35 -16.87
N GLN A 236 -14.38 9.14 -17.93
CA GLN A 236 -13.64 8.72 -19.12
C GLN A 236 -12.13 8.81 -18.86
N TRP A 237 -11.49 7.65 -18.75
CA TRP A 237 -10.05 7.51 -18.53
C TRP A 237 -9.22 7.52 -19.84
N ASP A 238 -9.87 7.35 -20.98
CA ASP A 238 -9.31 7.29 -22.35
C ASP A 238 -9.23 8.66 -23.05
N LYS A 239 -8.99 9.72 -22.27
CA LYS A 239 -8.73 11.08 -22.74
C LYS A 239 -7.69 11.74 -21.85
N MET A 240 -7.12 12.86 -22.25
CA MET A 240 -6.18 13.59 -21.39
C MET A 240 -6.79 13.83 -19.99
N LEU A 241 -6.05 13.42 -18.95
CA LEU A 241 -6.59 13.41 -17.59
C LEU A 241 -6.75 14.82 -17.03
N SER A 242 -7.85 15.07 -16.33
CA SER A 242 -8.02 16.25 -15.48
C SER A 242 -7.16 16.15 -14.22
N GLU A 243 -6.99 17.25 -13.50
CA GLU A 243 -6.26 17.24 -12.23
C GLU A 243 -6.94 16.37 -11.18
N GLU A 244 -8.28 16.35 -11.14
CA GLU A 244 -9.04 15.49 -10.23
C GLU A 244 -8.80 14.00 -10.53
N GLN A 245 -8.74 13.61 -11.80
CA GLN A 245 -8.43 12.24 -12.20
C GLN A 245 -7.00 11.85 -11.80
N LYS A 246 -6.03 12.75 -11.98
CA LYS A 246 -4.63 12.50 -11.57
C LYS A 246 -4.51 12.33 -10.06
N ILE A 247 -5.14 13.21 -9.28
CA ILE A 247 -5.14 13.15 -7.81
C ILE A 247 -5.82 11.86 -7.34
N TYR A 248 -6.99 11.53 -7.88
CA TYR A 248 -7.70 10.29 -7.57
C TYR A 248 -6.82 9.06 -7.81
N ALA A 249 -6.25 8.94 -9.02
CA ALA A 249 -5.38 7.83 -9.40
C ALA A 249 -4.11 7.73 -8.53
N ALA A 250 -3.53 8.86 -8.12
CA ALA A 250 -2.38 8.88 -7.22
C ALA A 250 -2.77 8.44 -5.80
N ILE A 251 -3.93 8.87 -5.29
CA ILE A 251 -4.44 8.48 -3.97
C ILE A 251 -4.64 6.97 -3.88
N ASP A 252 -5.15 6.29 -4.92
CA ASP A 252 -5.42 4.85 -4.88
C ASP A 252 -4.13 4.00 -4.68
N VAL A 253 -3.04 4.33 -5.38
CA VAL A 253 -1.75 3.65 -5.17
C VAL A 253 -1.02 4.12 -3.92
N TYR A 254 -1.18 5.38 -3.51
CA TYR A 254 -0.63 5.90 -2.26
C TYR A 254 -1.28 5.24 -1.04
N ALA A 255 -2.62 5.12 -1.04
CA ALA A 255 -3.37 4.41 -0.02
C ALA A 255 -2.91 2.96 0.08
N SER A 256 -2.75 2.28 -1.07
CA SER A 256 -2.20 0.92 -1.12
C SER A 256 -0.82 0.83 -0.46
N GLN A 257 0.08 1.77 -0.75
CA GLN A 257 1.43 1.82 -0.17
C GLN A 257 1.41 2.02 1.36
N LEU A 258 0.57 2.93 1.86
CA LEU A 258 0.38 3.14 3.30
C LEU A 258 -0.20 1.90 3.99
N ILE A 259 -1.25 1.31 3.41
CA ILE A 259 -1.88 0.09 3.94
C ILE A 259 -0.88 -1.05 3.99
N PHE A 260 -0.11 -1.28 2.93
CA PHE A 260 0.93 -2.31 2.91
C PHE A 260 1.91 -2.15 4.08
N ARG A 261 2.43 -0.93 4.27
CA ARG A 261 3.34 -0.60 5.37
C ARG A 261 2.71 -0.88 6.74
N LYS A 262 1.46 -0.48 6.95
CA LYS A 262 0.72 -0.74 8.20
C LYS A 262 0.43 -2.21 8.47
N ILE A 263 0.05 -2.98 7.44
CA ILE A 263 -0.11 -4.43 7.58
C ILE A 263 1.24 -5.07 7.93
N LYS A 264 2.33 -4.62 7.30
CA LYS A 264 3.68 -5.15 7.54
C LYS A 264 4.18 -4.86 8.95
N GLU A 265 4.05 -3.62 9.42
CA GLU A 265 4.35 -3.23 10.80
C GLU A 265 3.59 -4.11 11.80
N LYS A 266 2.30 -4.36 11.54
CA LYS A 266 1.47 -5.24 12.39
C LYS A 266 1.90 -6.71 12.34
N GLU A 267 2.30 -7.22 11.17
CA GLU A 267 2.84 -8.57 11.02
C GLU A 267 4.12 -8.74 11.85
N GLU A 268 5.03 -7.76 11.78
CA GLU A 268 6.30 -7.77 12.51
C GLU A 268 6.08 -7.70 14.02
N LYS A 269 5.21 -6.79 14.49
CA LYS A 269 4.85 -6.70 15.91
C LYS A 269 4.31 -8.04 16.43
N ARG A 270 3.41 -8.70 15.69
CA ARG A 270 2.87 -10.02 16.07
C ARG A 270 3.94 -11.11 16.12
N LYS A 271 4.90 -11.10 15.20
CA LYS A 271 6.02 -12.06 15.21
C LYS A 271 6.90 -11.86 16.44
N THR A 272 7.22 -10.61 16.76
CA THR A 272 7.98 -10.25 17.96
C THR A 272 7.25 -10.69 19.24
N GLU A 273 5.95 -10.38 19.35
CA GLU A 273 5.12 -10.82 20.48
C GLU A 273 5.10 -12.35 20.64
N ALA A 274 4.96 -13.09 19.53
CA ALA A 274 4.98 -14.55 19.55
C ALA A 274 6.33 -15.12 20.01
N GLN A 275 7.44 -14.52 19.58
CA GLN A 275 8.79 -14.91 20.01
C GLN A 275 9.00 -14.64 21.50
N ILE A 276 8.59 -13.47 22.00
CA ILE A 276 8.68 -13.14 23.42
C ILE A 276 7.86 -14.14 24.25
N ASN A 277 6.62 -14.42 23.84
CA ASN A 277 5.76 -15.37 24.56
C ASN A 277 6.34 -16.79 24.60
N HIS A 278 7.00 -17.22 23.52
CA HIS A 278 7.68 -18.51 23.47
C HIS A 278 8.85 -18.57 24.47
N LEU A 279 9.72 -17.55 24.47
CA LEU A 279 10.85 -17.46 25.41
C LEU A 279 10.39 -17.40 26.87
N LEU A 280 9.33 -16.65 27.17
CA LEU A 280 8.74 -16.61 28.51
C LEU A 280 8.22 -17.97 28.94
N THR A 281 7.60 -18.72 28.03
CA THR A 281 7.12 -20.08 28.32
C THR A 281 8.27 -21.04 28.63
N GLU A 282 9.38 -20.95 27.89
CA GLU A 282 10.58 -21.74 28.15
C GLU A 282 11.19 -21.40 29.52
N LEU A 283 11.32 -20.10 29.84
CA LEU A 283 11.79 -19.65 31.15
C LEU A 283 10.89 -20.12 32.30
N GLU A 284 9.56 -20.05 32.14
CA GLU A 284 8.62 -20.57 33.15
C GLU A 284 8.77 -22.08 33.37
N ILE A 285 9.04 -22.85 32.30
CA ILE A 285 9.25 -24.30 32.39
C ILE A 285 10.56 -24.60 33.11
N ASP A 286 11.66 -23.92 32.76
CA ASP A 286 12.96 -24.18 33.35
C ASP A 286 13.01 -23.75 34.81
N PHE A 287 12.39 -22.62 35.15
CA PHE A 287 12.25 -22.17 36.53
C PHE A 287 11.47 -23.20 37.40
N LYS A 288 10.35 -23.74 36.88
CA LYS A 288 9.56 -24.78 37.57
C LYS A 288 10.28 -26.12 37.70
N LYS A 289 11.25 -26.43 36.82
CA LYS A 289 12.08 -27.64 36.92
C LYS A 289 13.17 -27.50 37.98
N GLU A 290 13.73 -26.30 38.12
CA GLU A 290 14.84 -26.05 39.04
C GLU A 290 14.38 -25.84 40.50
N HIS A 291 13.15 -25.35 40.73
CA HIS A 291 12.67 -24.97 42.06
C HIS A 291 11.29 -25.56 42.40
N GLN A 292 11.22 -26.30 43.50
CA GLN A 292 9.99 -26.79 44.16
C GLN A 292 9.88 -26.12 45.53
N GLU A 293 9.18 -24.97 45.69
CA GLU A 293 8.32 -24.60 46.85
C GLU A 293 7.88 -23.10 46.90
N GLU A 294 6.71 -22.86 47.53
CA GLU A 294 5.86 -21.65 47.68
C GLU A 294 6.43 -20.20 47.63
N LYS A 295 7.72 -19.92 47.80
CA LYS A 295 8.29 -18.55 47.65
C LYS A 295 8.33 -18.06 46.19
N ASP A 296 8.12 -18.98 45.27
CA ASP A 296 8.29 -18.83 43.83
C ASP A 296 7.17 -18.06 43.10
N ASN A 297 5.98 -17.96 43.69
CA ASN A 297 4.86 -17.27 43.05
C ASN A 297 5.03 -15.75 43.03
N GLU A 298 5.77 -15.17 43.97
CA GLU A 298 5.93 -13.71 44.06
C GLU A 298 6.85 -13.19 42.94
N ILE A 299 7.98 -13.85 42.71
CA ILE A 299 8.94 -13.50 41.64
C ILE A 299 8.33 -13.71 40.25
N ILE A 300 7.60 -14.82 40.03
CA ILE A 300 6.90 -15.05 38.76
C ILE A 300 5.84 -13.96 38.51
N ASN A 301 5.14 -13.53 39.56
CA ASN A 301 4.15 -12.45 39.43
C ASN A 301 4.81 -11.09 39.15
N GLU A 302 6.00 -10.81 39.72
CA GLU A 302 6.79 -9.62 39.40
C GLU A 302 7.25 -9.62 37.93
N LEU A 303 7.82 -10.73 37.44
CA LEU A 303 8.21 -10.87 36.03
C LEU A 303 7.02 -10.71 35.08
N ARG A 304 5.86 -11.24 35.44
CA ARG A 304 4.61 -11.05 34.68
C ARG A 304 4.14 -9.59 34.68
N ALA A 305 4.26 -8.90 35.82
CA ALA A 305 3.90 -7.49 35.92
C ALA A 305 4.83 -6.60 35.09
N GLU A 306 6.14 -6.90 35.10
CA GLU A 306 7.14 -6.18 34.33
C GLU A 306 6.94 -6.40 32.81
N TYR A 307 6.59 -7.62 32.42
CA TYR A 307 6.19 -7.95 31.05
C TYR A 307 4.93 -7.17 30.61
N GLU A 308 3.87 -7.17 31.42
CA GLU A 308 2.65 -6.42 31.09
C GLU A 308 2.93 -4.91 30.98
N ASN A 309 3.91 -4.40 31.73
CA ASN A 309 4.35 -3.02 31.60
C ASN A 309 5.10 -2.77 30.28
N LEU A 310 6.05 -3.63 29.92
CA LEU A 310 6.76 -3.59 28.63
C LEU A 310 5.81 -3.72 27.43
N LYS A 311 4.81 -4.60 27.53
CA LYS A 311 3.78 -4.80 26.52
C LYS A 311 2.93 -3.54 26.34
N ARG A 312 2.51 -2.88 27.43
CA ARG A 312 1.81 -1.58 27.35
C ARG A 312 2.67 -0.51 26.69
N LEU A 313 3.96 -0.44 27.02
CA LEU A 313 4.92 0.50 26.40
C LEU A 313 5.05 0.28 24.89
N LEU A 314 5.04 -0.97 24.43
CA LEU A 314 5.03 -1.33 23.01
C LEU A 314 3.68 -1.10 22.31
N GLU A 315 2.59 -0.96 23.06
CA GLU A 315 1.26 -0.61 22.54
C GLU A 315 0.98 0.89 22.51
N SER A 316 1.78 1.69 23.24
CA SER A 316 1.64 3.15 23.34
C SER A 316 2.50 3.98 22.38
N ASN A 317 3.41 3.37 21.63
CA ASN A 317 4.24 4.00 20.59
C ASN A 317 3.80 3.58 19.20
#